data_AF-A0A8X6SAU4-F1
#
_entry.id   AF-A0A8X6SAU4-F1
#
_cell.length_a   1.000
_cell.length_b   1.000
_cell.length_c   1.000
_cell.angle_alpha   90.00
_cell.angle_beta   90.00
_cell.angle_gamma   90.00
#
_symmetry.space_group_name_H-M   'P 1'
#
loop_
_entity.id
_entity.type
_entity.pdbx_description
1 polymer ?
#
loop_
_entity_poly.entity_id
_entity_poly.type
_entity_poly.pdbx_seq_one_letter_code
_entity_poly.pdbx_strand_id
1 'polypeptide(L)'
;MLDDIPADDQSSVNIVIDLNIISGLLKSMARCKYCNKCDSLIIFEDARSRRGLCVSLTLHCTFSGQAFTSMSSNSTNGIYDINVRLAYGLRCIESLSKFSDASMKKAVEETVEMNNSNRDITAAFDGSWQIRGHISLNGVVSATSLETGFSGGMESAGILKKFQRSEILRNVKYANYLGDGDSKAFNTVSERKVYRNDFEVKKLECIANVLKRMGSRLRALRNSMKSRKLSDGKGISGRGRLTDNEISKLQQYCGLAIRRNMHSVSDMFKAVWAIYFSKLSTDSAPQYGLCPTSPDTWC
;
A
#
# COMPACT_ATOMS: atom_id res chain seq x y z
N MET A 1 -12.39 -55.69 1.94
CA MET A 1 -12.50 -54.94 0.67
C MET A 1 -13.17 -53.65 1.05
N LEU A 2 -12.35 -52.60 1.11
CA LEU A 2 -12.71 -51.23 1.49
C LEU A 2 -13.39 -50.63 0.27
N ASP A 3 -14.60 -50.10 0.41
CA ASP A 3 -15.17 -49.17 -0.57
C ASP A 3 -15.87 -48.03 0.19
N ASP A 4 -15.20 -46.87 0.10
CA ASP A 4 -15.72 -45.51 -0.09
C ASP A 4 -16.74 -44.92 0.88
N ILE A 5 -16.19 -44.26 1.91
CA ILE A 5 -16.80 -43.09 2.55
C ILE A 5 -16.37 -41.86 1.73
N PRO A 6 -17.29 -41.07 1.14
CA PRO A 6 -16.91 -39.81 0.51
C PRO A 6 -16.38 -38.84 1.56
N ALA A 7 -15.16 -38.36 1.33
CA ALA A 7 -14.51 -37.33 2.12
C ALA A 7 -15.26 -35.99 1.99
N ASP A 8 -15.79 -35.53 3.12
CA ASP A 8 -15.85 -34.14 3.60
C ASP A 8 -15.84 -33.03 2.52
N ASP A 9 -17.02 -32.62 2.07
CA ASP A 9 -17.21 -31.30 1.48
C ASP A 9 -17.20 -30.25 2.60
N GLN A 10 -16.01 -29.92 3.09
CA GLN A 10 -15.77 -28.69 3.84
C GLN A 10 -15.95 -27.51 2.89
N SER A 11 -17.22 -27.21 2.58
CA SER A 11 -17.62 -25.87 2.19
C SER A 11 -17.06 -24.93 3.25
N SER A 12 -16.07 -24.12 2.88
CA SER A 12 -15.50 -23.11 3.75
C SER A 12 -16.58 -22.08 4.03
N VAL A 13 -17.42 -22.36 5.02
CA VAL A 13 -18.40 -21.39 5.52
C VAL A 13 -17.55 -20.24 6.04
N ASN A 14 -17.69 -19.06 5.43
CA ASN A 14 -17.01 -17.86 5.92
C ASN A 14 -17.48 -17.62 7.37
N ILE A 15 -16.67 -18.04 8.34
CA ILE A 15 -16.93 -17.83 9.77
C ILE A 15 -16.71 -16.33 10.01
N VAL A 16 -17.79 -15.57 9.97
CA VAL A 16 -17.77 -14.12 10.23
C VAL A 16 -17.51 -13.86 11.73
N ILE A 17 -17.94 -14.78 12.60
CA ILE A 17 -17.81 -14.72 14.05
C ILE A 17 -17.54 -16.13 14.59
N ASP A 18 -16.41 -16.32 15.27
CA ASP A 18 -16.09 -17.57 15.94
C ASP A 18 -16.77 -17.64 17.32
N LEU A 19 -17.76 -18.52 17.44
CA LEU A 19 -18.52 -18.72 18.68
C LEU A 19 -17.67 -19.26 19.83
N ASN A 20 -16.55 -19.94 19.56
CA ASN A 20 -15.63 -20.38 20.60
C ASN A 20 -14.94 -19.18 21.26
N ILE A 21 -14.55 -18.18 20.46
CA ILE A 21 -13.95 -16.94 20.95
C ILE A 21 -14.98 -16.17 21.79
N ILE A 22 -16.21 -16.00 21.28
CA ILE A 22 -17.28 -15.34 22.04
C ILE A 22 -17.60 -16.11 23.32
N SER A 23 -17.68 -17.44 23.26
CA SER A 23 -17.93 -18.26 24.44
C SER A 23 -16.83 -18.08 25.49
N GLY A 24 -15.55 -18.03 25.09
CA GLY A 24 -14.43 -17.74 25.98
C GLY A 24 -14.52 -16.36 26.64
N LEU A 25 -14.91 -15.33 25.88
CA LEU A 25 -15.14 -13.98 26.42
C LEU A 25 -16.33 -13.95 27.39
N LEU A 26 -17.43 -14.60 27.06
CA LEU A 26 -18.61 -14.67 27.94
C LEU A 26 -18.29 -15.39 29.26
N LYS A 27 -17.51 -16.48 29.22
CA LYS A 27 -17.08 -17.19 30.43
C LYS A 27 -16.26 -16.33 31.37
N SER A 28 -15.36 -15.51 30.83
CA SER A 28 -14.45 -14.67 31.60
C SER A 28 -15.06 -13.34 32.06
N MET A 29 -16.00 -12.77 31.31
CA MET A 29 -16.49 -11.41 31.54
C MET A 29 -17.95 -11.33 32.01
N ALA A 30 -18.79 -12.31 31.70
CA ALA A 30 -20.22 -12.25 31.97
C ALA A 30 -20.61 -13.12 33.18
N ARG A 31 -21.49 -12.58 34.02
CA ARG A 31 -22.16 -13.31 35.10
C ARG A 31 -23.57 -13.65 34.67
N CYS A 32 -24.04 -14.86 35.01
CA CYS A 32 -25.43 -15.21 34.76
C CYS A 32 -26.37 -14.31 35.55
N LYS A 33 -27.38 -13.75 34.89
CA LYS A 33 -28.41 -12.90 35.51
C LYS A 33 -29.16 -13.61 36.65
N TYR A 34 -29.32 -14.93 36.57
CA TYR A 34 -30.15 -15.70 37.50
C TYR A 34 -29.38 -16.26 38.71
N CYS A 35 -28.16 -16.78 38.51
CA CYS A 35 -27.36 -17.36 39.61
C CYS A 35 -26.15 -16.50 40.02
N ASN A 36 -25.88 -15.41 39.31
CA ASN A 36 -24.78 -14.46 39.55
C ASN A 36 -23.37 -15.08 39.53
N LYS A 37 -23.22 -16.30 39.00
CA LYS A 37 -21.93 -16.98 38.85
C LYS A 37 -21.23 -16.61 37.53
N CYS A 38 -19.92 -16.41 37.59
CA CYS A 38 -19.05 -16.38 36.42
C CYS A 38 -18.82 -17.79 35.86
N ASP A 39 -18.30 -17.90 34.63
CA ASP A 39 -18.03 -19.18 33.94
C ASP A 39 -19.24 -20.13 33.88
N SER A 40 -20.45 -19.56 33.88
CA SER A 40 -21.70 -20.34 33.88
C SER A 40 -22.47 -20.26 32.57
N LEU A 41 -22.11 -19.34 31.66
CA LEU A 41 -22.83 -19.07 30.43
C LEU A 41 -22.15 -19.73 29.22
N ILE A 42 -22.93 -20.47 28.44
CA ILE A 42 -22.52 -21.05 27.16
C ILE A 42 -23.46 -20.55 26.08
N ILE A 43 -22.92 -20.25 24.90
CA ILE A 43 -23.70 -19.83 23.74
C ILE A 43 -23.76 -20.96 22.71
N PHE A 44 -24.95 -21.17 22.14
CA PHE A 44 -25.21 -22.14 21.09
C PHE A 44 -25.87 -21.45 19.90
N GLU A 45 -25.52 -21.89 18.70
CA GLU A 45 -26.20 -21.50 17.47
C GLU A 45 -27.16 -22.61 17.02
N ASP A 46 -28.40 -22.25 16.71
CA ASP A 46 -29.29 -23.15 15.98
C ASP A 46 -29.16 -22.91 14.48
N ALA A 47 -28.29 -23.68 13.83
CA ALA A 47 -28.03 -23.55 12.40
C ALA A 47 -29.30 -23.72 11.52
N ARG A 48 -30.33 -24.45 12.00
CA ARG A 48 -31.58 -24.66 11.24
C ARG A 48 -32.44 -23.40 11.16
N SER A 49 -32.26 -22.48 12.11
CA SER A 49 -32.95 -21.20 12.16
C SER A 49 -32.37 -20.15 11.21
N ARG A 50 -31.27 -20.46 10.50
CA ARG A 50 -30.55 -19.49 9.68
C ARG A 50 -31.44 -18.90 8.57
N ARG A 51 -31.38 -17.58 8.42
CA ARG A 51 -32.05 -16.77 7.39
C ARG A 51 -31.04 -15.75 6.86
N GLY A 52 -30.29 -16.13 5.82
CA GLY A 52 -29.12 -15.36 5.38
C GLY A 52 -27.99 -15.41 6.41
N LEU A 53 -27.52 -14.25 6.88
CA LEU A 53 -26.54 -14.12 7.98
C LEU A 53 -27.18 -14.08 9.37
N CYS A 54 -28.51 -14.00 9.46
CA CYS A 54 -29.21 -14.01 10.74
C CYS A 54 -29.40 -15.45 11.23
N VAL A 55 -29.17 -15.71 12.52
CA VAL A 55 -29.35 -17.01 13.16
C VAL A 55 -29.84 -16.86 14.59
N SER A 56 -30.58 -17.85 15.08
CA SER A 56 -30.99 -17.94 16.48
C SER A 56 -29.82 -18.36 17.35
N LEU A 57 -29.55 -17.56 18.39
CA LEU A 57 -28.54 -17.81 19.39
C LEU A 57 -29.20 -18.09 20.73
N THR A 58 -28.75 -19.14 21.41
CA THR A 58 -29.23 -19.52 22.73
C THR A 58 -28.11 -19.41 23.75
N LEU A 59 -28.30 -18.57 24.76
CA LEU A 59 -27.46 -18.49 25.94
C LEU A 59 -28.02 -19.41 27.02
N HIS A 60 -27.24 -20.38 27.46
CA HIS A 60 -27.62 -21.35 28.47
C HIS A 60 -26.70 -21.24 29.69
N CYS A 61 -27.31 -21.18 30.88
CA CYS A 61 -26.59 -21.23 32.14
C CYS A 61 -26.46 -22.68 32.61
N THR A 62 -25.23 -23.19 32.73
CA THR A 62 -24.94 -24.55 33.20
C THR A 62 -25.31 -24.78 34.67
N PHE A 63 -25.37 -23.72 35.48
CA PHE A 63 -25.65 -23.84 36.92
C PHE A 63 -27.11 -23.65 37.29
N SER A 64 -27.84 -22.74 36.62
CA SER A 64 -29.25 -22.48 36.90
C SER A 64 -30.21 -23.19 35.93
N GLY A 65 -29.70 -23.80 34.86
CA GLY A 65 -30.49 -24.44 33.80
C GLY A 65 -31.33 -23.47 32.95
N GLN A 66 -31.21 -22.17 33.19
CA GLN A 66 -31.99 -21.15 32.46
C GLN A 66 -31.38 -20.90 31.09
N ALA A 67 -32.24 -20.81 30.07
CA ALA A 67 -31.87 -20.52 28.70
C ALA A 67 -32.56 -19.26 28.20
N PHE A 68 -31.85 -18.47 27.41
CA PHE A 68 -32.39 -17.31 26.71
C PHE A 68 -32.05 -17.41 25.23
N THR A 69 -33.06 -17.37 24.39
CA THR A 69 -32.92 -17.48 22.93
C THR A 69 -33.34 -16.19 22.26
N SER A 70 -32.53 -15.72 21.32
CA SER A 70 -32.85 -14.55 20.50
C SER A 70 -32.20 -14.63 19.13
N MET A 71 -32.74 -13.91 18.16
CA MET A 71 -32.12 -13.77 16.84
C MET A 71 -30.86 -12.90 16.94
N SER A 72 -29.83 -13.23 16.16
CA SER A 72 -28.56 -12.49 16.11
C SER A 72 -28.69 -11.08 15.52
N SER A 73 -29.83 -10.76 14.88
CA SER A 73 -30.13 -9.46 14.30
C SER A 73 -31.58 -9.08 14.55
N ASN A 74 -31.82 -7.79 14.74
CA ASN A 74 -33.17 -7.24 14.72
C ASN A 74 -33.82 -7.43 13.35
N SER A 75 -35.15 -7.49 13.36
CA SER A 75 -35.99 -7.63 12.17
C SER A 75 -36.95 -6.46 12.09
N THR A 76 -37.02 -5.85 10.91
CA THR A 76 -38.00 -4.80 10.58
C THR A 76 -38.77 -5.27 9.35
N ASN A 77 -40.10 -5.32 9.43
CA ASN A 77 -40.98 -5.82 8.36
C ASN A 77 -40.60 -7.21 7.81
N GLY A 78 -40.13 -8.10 8.69
CA GLY A 78 -39.73 -9.46 8.31
C GLY A 78 -38.35 -9.58 7.66
N ILE A 79 -37.58 -8.49 7.58
CA ILE A 79 -36.22 -8.48 7.03
C ILE A 79 -35.22 -8.20 8.15
N TYR A 80 -34.21 -9.06 8.27
CA TYR A 80 -33.15 -8.88 9.27
C TYR A 80 -32.13 -7.83 8.83
N ASP A 81 -31.83 -6.87 9.72
CA ASP A 81 -30.93 -5.75 9.46
C ASP A 81 -29.54 -6.19 8.95
N ILE A 82 -29.01 -7.31 9.46
CA ILE A 82 -27.71 -7.85 9.02
C ILE A 82 -27.70 -8.23 7.52
N ASN A 83 -28.80 -8.75 7.00
CA ASN A 83 -28.93 -9.10 5.59
C ASN A 83 -29.08 -7.84 4.74
N VAL A 84 -29.80 -6.82 5.25
CA VAL A 84 -29.93 -5.51 4.61
C VAL A 84 -28.55 -4.85 4.48
N ARG A 85 -27.77 -4.83 5.57
CA ARG A 85 -26.40 -4.30 5.57
C ARG A 85 -25.49 -5.03 4.60
N LEU A 86 -25.57 -6.36 4.52
CA LEU A 86 -24.83 -7.13 3.52
C LEU A 86 -25.22 -6.71 2.10
N ALA A 87 -26.51 -6.63 1.80
CA ALA A 87 -27.00 -6.25 0.48
C ALA A 87 -26.56 -4.83 0.08
N TYR A 88 -26.63 -3.85 1.00
CA TYR A 88 -26.10 -2.51 0.75
C TYR A 88 -24.58 -2.51 0.58
N GLY A 89 -23.85 -3.26 1.41
CA GLY A 89 -22.41 -3.42 1.27
C GLY A 89 -22.01 -3.96 -0.11
N LEU A 90 -22.67 -5.03 -0.56
CA LEU A 90 -22.44 -5.62 -1.88
C LEU A 90 -22.79 -4.65 -3.02
N ARG A 91 -23.91 -3.92 -2.93
CA ARG A 91 -24.28 -2.90 -3.92
C ARG A 91 -23.28 -1.75 -3.99
N CYS A 92 -22.80 -1.29 -2.84
CA CYS A 92 -21.75 -0.26 -2.78
C CYS A 92 -20.47 -0.75 -3.45
N ILE A 93 -20.05 -1.99 -3.19
CA ILE A 93 -18.87 -2.59 -3.82
C ILE A 93 -19.03 -2.68 -5.33
N GLU A 94 -20.19 -3.14 -5.83
CA GLU A 94 -20.45 -3.24 -7.27
C GLU A 94 -20.44 -1.86 -7.95
N SER A 95 -21.09 -0.87 -7.34
CA SER A 95 -21.11 0.51 -7.82
C SER A 95 -19.70 1.12 -7.86
N LEU A 96 -18.93 0.92 -6.79
CA LEU A 96 -17.52 1.34 -6.72
C LEU A 96 -16.67 0.64 -7.77
N SER A 97 -16.90 -0.64 -8.04
CA SER A 97 -16.21 -1.38 -9.09
C SER A 97 -16.49 -0.76 -10.46
N LYS A 98 -17.76 -0.53 -10.79
CA LYS A 98 -18.18 0.09 -12.06
C LYS A 98 -17.60 1.49 -12.23
N PHE A 99 -17.68 2.32 -11.19
CA PHE A 99 -17.11 3.67 -11.20
C PHE A 99 -15.59 3.64 -11.38
N SER A 100 -14.90 2.77 -10.64
CA SER A 100 -13.46 2.58 -10.74
C SER A 100 -13.05 2.16 -12.14
N ASP A 101 -13.74 1.19 -12.74
CA ASP A 101 -13.44 0.74 -14.11
C ASP A 101 -13.65 1.83 -15.15
N ALA A 102 -14.74 2.60 -15.06
CA ALA A 102 -15.02 3.71 -15.95
C ALA A 102 -13.97 4.84 -15.83
N SER A 103 -13.67 5.27 -14.60
CA SER A 103 -12.65 6.27 -14.30
C SER A 103 -11.28 5.84 -14.84
N MET A 104 -10.94 4.59 -14.60
CA MET A 104 -9.69 4.01 -15.02
C MET A 104 -9.58 3.84 -16.55
N LYS A 105 -10.68 3.58 -17.26
CA LYS A 105 -10.69 3.56 -18.73
C LYS A 105 -10.45 4.96 -19.29
N LYS A 106 -11.09 5.97 -18.71
CA LYS A 106 -10.89 7.37 -19.10
C LYS A 106 -9.44 7.81 -18.91
N ALA A 107 -8.85 7.52 -17.75
CA ALA A 107 -7.45 7.87 -17.45
C ALA A 107 -6.46 7.19 -18.42
N VAL A 108 -6.76 5.96 -18.86
CA VAL A 108 -5.94 5.26 -19.87
C VAL A 108 -6.01 5.97 -21.22
N GLU A 109 -7.20 6.31 -21.72
CA GLU A 109 -7.31 6.99 -23.02
C GLU A 109 -6.65 8.38 -22.99
N GLU A 110 -6.84 9.16 -21.92
CA GLU A 110 -6.15 10.44 -21.73
C GLU A 110 -4.61 10.25 -21.75
N THR A 111 -4.10 9.20 -21.13
CA THR A 111 -2.66 8.89 -21.14
C THR A 111 -2.17 8.47 -22.54
N VAL A 112 -2.97 7.72 -23.29
CA VAL A 112 -2.64 7.30 -24.67
C VAL A 112 -2.60 8.52 -25.59
N GLU A 113 -3.53 9.45 -25.46
CA GLU A 113 -3.54 10.71 -26.21
C GLU A 113 -2.27 11.54 -25.91
N MET A 114 -1.94 11.71 -24.62
CA MET A 114 -0.71 12.40 -24.21
C MET A 114 0.58 11.69 -24.66
N ASN A 115 0.51 10.37 -24.88
CA ASN A 115 1.62 9.54 -25.34
C ASN A 115 1.65 9.38 -26.86
N ASN A 116 1.16 10.36 -27.62
CA ASN A 116 1.14 10.35 -29.10
C ASN A 116 0.46 9.08 -29.67
N SER A 117 -0.67 8.69 -29.08
CA SER A 117 -1.42 7.47 -29.41
C SER A 117 -0.67 6.15 -29.16
N ASN A 118 0.48 6.17 -28.49
CA ASN A 118 1.19 4.96 -28.09
C ASN A 118 0.51 4.32 -26.86
N ARG A 119 0.14 3.06 -27.01
CA ARG A 119 -0.55 2.23 -26.01
C ARG A 119 0.41 1.50 -25.06
N ASP A 120 1.72 1.65 -25.27
CA ASP A 120 2.77 1.28 -24.34
C ASP A 120 3.01 2.44 -23.36
N ILE A 121 2.35 2.37 -22.20
CA ILE A 121 2.26 3.48 -21.25
C ILE A 121 3.03 3.23 -19.97
N THR A 122 3.32 4.31 -19.23
CA THR A 122 3.92 4.23 -17.90
C THR A 122 2.83 4.19 -16.85
N ALA A 123 2.89 3.22 -15.93
CA ALA A 123 1.95 3.11 -14.84
C ALA A 123 2.66 3.18 -13.48
N ALA A 124 2.08 3.96 -12.57
CA ALA A 124 2.53 4.07 -11.18
C ALA A 124 1.75 3.10 -10.29
N PHE A 125 2.49 2.31 -9.50
CA PHE A 125 1.93 1.32 -8.59
C PHE A 125 2.48 1.59 -7.18
N ASP A 126 1.95 2.63 -6.54
CA ASP A 126 2.25 2.96 -5.14
C ASP A 126 1.03 3.67 -4.50
N GLY A 127 0.50 3.10 -3.41
CA GLY A 127 -0.60 3.70 -2.64
C GLY A 127 -0.18 4.90 -1.80
N SER A 128 1.11 5.05 -1.49
CA SER A 128 1.63 6.10 -0.61
C SER A 128 1.67 7.48 -1.27
N TRP A 129 1.64 7.54 -2.61
CA TRP A 129 1.72 8.79 -3.38
C TRP A 129 0.51 9.70 -3.18
N GLN A 130 -0.69 9.12 -3.02
CA GLN A 130 -1.94 9.87 -2.85
C GLN A 130 -2.01 10.60 -1.50
N ILE A 131 -1.37 10.06 -0.45
CA ILE A 131 -1.42 10.62 0.90
C ILE A 131 -0.62 11.93 1.01
N ARG A 132 0.26 12.23 0.04
CA ARG A 132 1.21 13.37 0.10
C ARG A 132 0.89 14.54 -0.83
N GLY A 133 -0.32 14.57 -1.41
CA GLY A 133 -0.75 15.67 -2.28
C GLY A 133 0.04 15.79 -3.59
N HIS A 134 0.69 14.71 -4.03
CA HIS A 134 1.38 14.67 -5.32
C HIS A 134 0.38 14.31 -6.43
N ILE A 135 0.25 15.20 -7.41
CA ILE A 135 -0.54 15.00 -8.64
C ILE A 135 0.46 14.60 -9.73
N SER A 136 0.34 13.40 -10.31
CA SER A 136 1.16 13.05 -11.48
C SER A 136 0.56 13.70 -12.73
N LEU A 137 1.44 14.23 -13.58
CA LEU A 137 1.08 14.74 -14.93
C LEU A 137 0.64 13.62 -15.89
N ASN A 138 0.97 12.37 -15.57
CA ASN A 138 0.57 11.18 -16.32
C ASN A 138 -0.52 10.45 -15.50
N GLY A 139 -1.70 10.22 -16.07
CA GLY A 139 -2.91 9.76 -15.36
C GLY A 139 -2.69 8.70 -14.28
N VAL A 140 -3.26 8.92 -13.10
CA VAL A 140 -3.10 8.04 -11.92
C VAL A 140 -3.96 6.78 -12.06
N VAL A 141 -3.33 5.62 -11.83
CA VAL A 141 -4.02 4.34 -11.61
C VAL A 141 -4.22 4.11 -10.12
N SER A 142 -5.44 4.30 -9.60
CA SER A 142 -5.77 3.90 -8.24
C SER A 142 -5.90 2.37 -8.13
N ALA A 143 -5.30 1.77 -7.10
CA ALA A 143 -5.22 0.34 -6.88
C ALA A 143 -5.71 -0.05 -5.49
N THR A 144 -7.01 -0.07 -5.27
CA THR A 144 -7.62 -0.72 -4.11
C THR A 144 -7.92 -2.18 -4.45
N SER A 145 -7.06 -3.09 -4.01
CA SER A 145 -7.37 -4.53 -3.98
C SER A 145 -8.00 -4.86 -2.64
N LEU A 146 -9.23 -5.40 -2.65
CA LEU A 146 -9.89 -5.95 -1.46
C LEU A 146 -9.74 -7.48 -1.54
N GLU A 147 -8.59 -8.00 -1.12
CA GLU A 147 -8.42 -9.43 -0.87
C GLU A 147 -8.15 -9.64 0.62
N THR A 148 -8.62 -10.75 1.19
CA THR A 148 -8.51 -11.05 2.61
C THR A 148 -7.28 -11.94 2.85
N GLY A 149 -6.14 -11.38 3.27
CA GLY A 149 -5.02 -12.13 3.89
C GLY A 149 -3.59 -11.77 3.45
N PHE A 150 -2.68 -11.60 4.42
CA PHE A 150 -1.23 -11.31 4.31
C PHE A 150 -0.82 -10.21 3.30
N SER A 151 -0.61 -8.99 3.83
CA SER A 151 -0.45 -7.74 3.06
C SER A 151 0.61 -7.74 1.96
N GLY A 152 1.73 -8.45 2.14
CA GLY A 152 2.82 -8.46 1.15
C GLY A 152 2.56 -9.30 -0.10
N GLY A 153 1.79 -10.40 0.01
CA GLY A 153 1.43 -11.26 -1.12
C GLY A 153 0.30 -10.67 -1.97
N MET A 154 -0.67 -10.03 -1.30
CA MET A 154 -1.81 -9.40 -1.95
C MET A 154 -1.43 -8.26 -2.90
N GLU A 155 -0.45 -7.44 -2.53
CA GLU A 155 0.01 -6.35 -3.39
C GLU A 155 0.58 -6.90 -4.71
N SER A 156 1.43 -7.93 -4.60
CA SER A 156 2.04 -8.59 -5.76
C SER A 156 0.99 -9.27 -6.64
N ALA A 157 0.03 -9.98 -6.05
CA ALA A 157 -1.08 -10.61 -6.77
C ALA A 157 -2.01 -9.59 -7.43
N GLY A 158 -2.32 -8.49 -6.74
CA GLY A 158 -3.16 -7.40 -7.25
C GLY A 158 -2.50 -6.67 -8.42
N ILE A 159 -1.20 -6.37 -8.33
CA ILE A 159 -0.42 -5.78 -9.42
C ILE A 159 -0.36 -6.76 -10.61
N LEU A 160 -0.08 -8.04 -10.37
CA LEU A 160 -0.06 -9.05 -11.42
C LEU A 160 -1.39 -9.10 -12.19
N LYS A 161 -2.53 -9.17 -11.48
CA LYS A 161 -3.87 -9.13 -12.08
C LYS A 161 -4.10 -7.85 -12.87
N LYS A 162 -3.60 -6.70 -12.41
CA LYS A 162 -3.72 -5.42 -13.13
C LYS A 162 -2.95 -5.41 -14.44
N PHE A 163 -1.73 -5.94 -14.46
CA PHE A 163 -0.96 -6.08 -15.68
C PHE A 163 -1.67 -7.01 -16.68
N GLN A 164 -2.16 -8.17 -16.23
CA GLN A 164 -2.92 -9.09 -17.10
C GLN A 164 -4.20 -8.47 -17.67
N ARG A 165 -4.93 -7.71 -16.84
CA ARG A 165 -6.18 -7.04 -17.26
C ARG A 165 -5.96 -5.87 -18.20
N SER A 166 -4.79 -5.23 -18.18
CA SER A 166 -4.52 -4.02 -18.96
C SER A 166 -4.66 -4.24 -20.46
N GLU A 167 -4.08 -5.33 -20.99
CA GLU A 167 -4.14 -5.66 -22.41
C GLU A 167 -5.56 -6.07 -22.80
N ILE A 168 -6.18 -6.96 -22.02
CA ILE A 168 -7.51 -7.52 -22.31
C ILE A 168 -8.62 -6.46 -22.26
N LEU A 169 -8.63 -5.64 -21.20
CA LEU A 169 -9.77 -4.74 -20.93
C LEU A 169 -9.60 -3.34 -21.51
N ARG A 170 -8.36 -2.90 -21.73
CA ARG A 170 -8.06 -1.52 -22.11
C ARG A 170 -7.15 -1.40 -23.33
N ASN A 171 -6.70 -2.53 -23.89
CA ASN A 171 -5.80 -2.55 -25.03
C ASN A 171 -4.57 -1.65 -24.82
N VAL A 172 -3.89 -1.80 -23.67
CA VAL A 172 -2.64 -1.11 -23.34
C VAL A 172 -1.66 -2.06 -22.68
N LYS A 173 -0.37 -1.78 -22.83
CA LYS A 173 0.71 -2.45 -22.09
C LYS A 173 1.40 -1.44 -21.20
N TYR A 174 1.70 -1.84 -19.98
CA TYR A 174 2.49 -1.04 -19.06
C TYR A 174 3.98 -1.30 -19.35
N ALA A 175 4.56 -0.48 -20.22
CA ALA A 175 5.98 -0.57 -20.59
C ALA A 175 6.91 -0.20 -19.44
N ASN A 176 6.48 0.75 -18.61
CA ASN A 176 7.26 1.22 -17.48
C ASN A 176 6.48 1.07 -16.17
N TYR A 177 7.12 0.45 -15.18
CA TYR A 177 6.64 0.33 -13.81
C TYR A 177 7.30 1.41 -12.95
N LEU A 178 6.51 2.35 -12.42
CA LEU A 178 6.98 3.34 -11.45
C LEU A 178 6.56 2.93 -10.03
N GLY A 179 7.53 2.69 -9.14
CA GLY A 179 7.24 2.35 -7.74
C GLY A 179 8.41 2.61 -6.78
N ASP A 180 8.16 2.51 -5.47
CA ASP A 180 9.21 2.61 -4.44
C ASP A 180 10.13 1.37 -4.46
N GLY A 181 11.39 1.59 -4.10
CA GLY A 181 12.55 0.67 -4.14
C GLY A 181 12.30 -0.82 -4.35
N ASP A 182 12.74 -1.66 -3.42
CA ASP A 182 12.74 -3.13 -3.58
C ASP A 182 11.30 -3.67 -3.60
N SER A 183 10.74 -3.81 -4.79
CA SER A 183 9.34 -4.12 -5.02
C SER A 183 9.21 -5.59 -5.38
N LYS A 184 8.80 -6.40 -4.41
CA LYS A 184 8.41 -7.80 -4.64
C LYS A 184 7.33 -7.93 -5.72
N ALA A 185 6.48 -6.90 -5.84
CA ALA A 185 5.46 -6.83 -6.87
C ALA A 185 6.05 -6.64 -8.28
N PHE A 186 7.07 -5.79 -8.44
CA PHE A 186 7.79 -5.67 -9.72
C PHE A 186 8.49 -6.97 -10.08
N ASN A 187 9.17 -7.62 -9.12
CA ASN A 187 9.82 -8.92 -9.38
C ASN A 187 8.80 -9.95 -9.86
N THR A 188 7.63 -10.00 -9.22
CA THR A 188 6.51 -10.87 -9.65
C THR A 188 6.09 -10.58 -11.09
N VAL A 189 5.93 -9.31 -11.47
CA VAL A 189 5.58 -8.91 -12.84
C VAL A 189 6.67 -9.31 -13.85
N SER A 190 7.93 -9.07 -13.50
CA SER A 190 9.08 -9.37 -14.34
C SER A 190 9.28 -10.87 -14.55
N GLU A 191 9.19 -11.65 -13.48
CA GLU A 191 9.35 -13.12 -13.50
C GLU A 191 8.21 -13.81 -14.25
N ARG A 192 6.98 -13.32 -14.07
CA ARG A 192 5.78 -13.90 -14.69
C ARG A 192 5.65 -13.59 -16.17
N LYS A 193 6.47 -12.68 -16.73
CA LYS A 193 6.39 -12.22 -18.13
C LYS A 193 4.93 -11.98 -18.53
N VAL A 194 4.34 -11.01 -17.84
CA VAL A 194 2.89 -10.70 -17.95
C VAL A 194 2.44 -10.31 -19.34
N TYR A 195 3.36 -9.79 -20.14
CA TYR A 195 3.20 -9.61 -21.56
C TYR A 195 4.04 -10.67 -22.26
N ARG A 196 3.69 -10.98 -23.53
CA ARG A 196 4.41 -11.95 -24.37
C ARG A 196 5.94 -11.84 -24.21
N ASN A 197 6.66 -12.96 -24.41
CA ASN A 197 8.09 -13.10 -24.09
C ASN A 197 9.03 -12.04 -24.71
N ASP A 198 8.55 -11.28 -25.70
CA ASP A 198 9.25 -10.20 -26.40
C ASP A 198 9.08 -8.81 -25.76
N PHE A 199 8.27 -8.66 -24.71
CA PHE A 199 7.98 -7.37 -24.08
C PHE A 199 8.46 -7.32 -22.63
N GLU A 200 9.53 -6.57 -22.39
CA GLU A 200 10.13 -6.36 -21.07
C GLU A 200 9.59 -5.08 -20.40
N VAL A 201 9.06 -5.23 -19.19
CA VAL A 201 8.60 -4.09 -18.37
C VAL A 201 9.80 -3.45 -17.68
N LYS A 202 10.06 -2.17 -17.97
CA LYS A 202 11.17 -1.42 -17.38
C LYS A 202 10.77 -0.83 -16.03
N LYS A 203 11.60 -1.02 -15.01
CA LYS A 203 11.42 -0.37 -13.72
C LYS A 203 11.98 1.06 -13.75
N LEU A 204 11.16 2.02 -13.39
CA LEU A 204 11.57 3.41 -13.15
C LEU A 204 11.62 3.68 -11.64
N GLU A 205 12.65 4.41 -11.20
CA GLU A 205 12.74 4.90 -9.83
C GLU A 205 12.18 6.32 -9.73
N CYS A 206 11.39 6.59 -8.68
CA CYS A 206 10.93 7.94 -8.40
C CYS A 206 12.04 8.80 -7.77
N ILE A 207 11.98 10.12 -8.02
CA ILE A 207 12.90 11.11 -7.42
C ILE A 207 12.91 10.96 -5.89
N ALA A 208 11.74 10.75 -5.27
CA ALA A 208 11.65 10.57 -3.83
C ALA A 208 12.48 9.37 -3.32
N ASN A 209 12.49 8.26 -4.05
CA ASN A 209 13.32 7.09 -3.71
C ASN A 209 14.81 7.39 -3.88
N VAL A 210 15.21 8.07 -4.96
CA VAL A 210 16.61 8.51 -5.16
C VAL A 210 17.09 9.36 -3.97
N LEU A 211 16.27 10.34 -3.56
CA LEU A 211 16.59 11.21 -2.42
C LEU A 211 16.63 10.42 -1.11
N LYS A 212 15.68 9.49 -0.88
CA LYS A 212 15.65 8.62 0.31
C LYS A 212 16.92 7.77 0.40
N ARG A 213 17.33 7.15 -0.71
CA ARG A 213 18.58 6.37 -0.80
C ARG A 213 19.81 7.23 -0.51
N MET A 214 19.88 8.45 -1.06
CA MET A 214 20.96 9.39 -0.78
C MET A 214 21.03 9.70 0.73
N GLY A 215 19.90 10.06 1.34
CA GLY A 215 19.84 10.34 2.78
C GLY A 215 20.26 9.15 3.63
N SER A 216 19.77 7.94 3.32
CA SER A 216 20.16 6.71 4.01
C SER A 216 21.65 6.41 3.89
N ARG A 217 22.24 6.56 2.69
CA ARG A 217 23.68 6.37 2.47
C ARG A 217 24.53 7.38 3.25
N LEU A 218 24.12 8.64 3.29
CA LEU A 218 24.81 9.67 4.07
C LEU A 218 24.75 9.38 5.57
N ARG A 219 23.60 8.94 6.08
CA ARG A 219 23.45 8.52 7.50
C ARG A 219 24.31 7.29 7.81
N ALA A 220 24.34 6.30 6.90
CA ALA A 220 25.17 5.11 7.05
C ALA A 220 26.66 5.47 7.08
N LEU A 221 27.12 6.32 6.14
CA LEU A 221 28.49 6.84 6.11
C LEU A 221 28.84 7.54 7.44
N ARG A 222 27.99 8.48 7.87
CA ARG A 222 28.16 9.18 9.14
C ARG A 222 28.33 8.19 10.31
N ASN A 223 27.46 7.18 10.37
CA ASN A 223 27.48 6.19 11.43
C ASN A 223 28.76 5.33 11.40
N SER A 224 29.20 4.91 10.21
CA SER A 224 30.45 4.15 10.04
C SER A 224 31.70 4.94 10.43
N MET A 225 31.62 6.28 10.38
CA MET A 225 32.73 7.19 10.65
C MET A 225 32.70 7.83 12.05
N LYS A 226 31.72 7.48 12.91
CA LYS A 226 31.55 8.10 14.24
C LYS A 226 32.80 8.04 15.12
N SER A 227 33.54 6.94 15.05
CA SER A 227 34.74 6.70 15.88
C SER A 227 36.02 7.27 15.28
N ARG A 228 35.98 7.79 14.04
CA ARG A 228 37.16 8.33 13.34
C ARG A 228 37.14 9.86 13.37
N LYS A 229 38.33 10.44 13.53
CA LYS A 229 38.53 11.88 13.36
C LYS A 229 38.84 12.17 11.90
N LEU A 230 38.35 13.30 11.41
CA LEU A 230 38.73 13.87 10.12
C LEU A 230 40.12 14.53 10.25
N SER A 231 40.64 15.05 9.14
CA SER A 231 41.95 15.71 9.08
C SER A 231 42.10 16.90 10.05
N ASP A 232 40.99 17.49 10.49
CA ASP A 232 40.94 18.61 11.44
C ASP A 232 40.77 18.17 12.91
N GLY A 233 40.91 16.87 13.20
CA GLY A 233 40.77 16.31 14.54
C GLY A 233 39.33 16.25 15.06
N LYS A 234 38.33 16.66 14.27
CA LYS A 234 36.91 16.66 14.64
C LYS A 234 36.18 15.44 14.07
N GLY A 235 35.01 15.13 14.65
CA GLY A 235 34.15 14.06 14.15
C GLY A 235 33.38 14.48 12.90
N ILE A 236 32.84 13.50 12.17
CA ILE A 236 32.00 13.72 10.98
C ILE A 236 30.65 14.42 11.28
N SER A 237 30.21 14.39 12.54
CA SER A 237 28.99 15.04 13.03
C SER A 237 29.30 16.16 14.01
N GLY A 238 28.37 17.12 14.14
CA GLY A 238 28.51 18.28 15.04
C GLY A 238 28.12 19.58 14.35
N ARG A 239 28.35 20.71 15.01
CA ARG A 239 28.06 22.04 14.47
C ARG A 239 28.85 22.28 13.17
N GLY A 240 28.14 22.65 12.09
CA GLY A 240 28.74 22.86 10.77
C GLY A 240 29.20 21.58 10.06
N ARG A 241 28.67 20.40 10.44
CA ARG A 241 29.06 19.10 9.86
C ARG A 241 27.85 18.30 9.39
N LEU A 242 28.06 17.05 9.00
CA LEU A 242 27.04 16.15 8.46
C LEU A 242 26.03 15.73 9.54
N THR A 243 25.13 16.64 9.90
CA THR A 243 24.01 16.42 10.82
C THR A 243 22.79 15.90 10.06
N ASP A 244 21.78 15.37 10.76
CA ASP A 244 20.52 15.00 10.11
C ASP A 244 19.85 16.18 9.41
N ASN A 245 19.97 17.39 9.97
CA ASN A 245 19.47 18.61 9.35
C ASN A 245 20.20 18.91 8.03
N GLU A 246 21.53 18.81 7.99
CA GLU A 246 22.29 19.02 6.76
C GLU A 246 22.03 17.93 5.71
N ILE A 247 21.85 16.67 6.13
CA ILE A 247 21.42 15.59 5.23
C ILE A 247 20.05 15.92 4.62
N SER A 248 19.09 16.37 5.43
CA SER A 248 17.76 16.77 4.94
C SER A 248 17.83 17.93 3.96
N LYS A 249 18.64 18.96 4.23
CA LYS A 249 18.87 20.08 3.28
C LYS A 249 19.49 19.61 1.97
N LEU A 250 20.48 18.72 2.02
CA LEU A 250 21.06 18.12 0.80
C LEU A 250 20.01 17.36 -0.01
N GLN A 251 19.16 16.57 0.66
CA GLN A 251 18.02 15.90 0.00
C GLN A 251 17.06 16.91 -0.65
N GLN A 252 16.76 18.02 0.01
CA GLN A 252 15.90 19.07 -0.52
C GLN A 252 16.53 19.76 -1.74
N TYR A 253 17.79 20.20 -1.65
CA TYR A 253 18.47 20.87 -2.75
C TYR A 253 18.65 19.96 -3.96
N CYS A 254 19.07 18.70 -3.77
CA CYS A 254 19.16 17.74 -4.87
C CYS A 254 17.80 17.51 -5.52
N GLY A 255 16.74 17.38 -4.70
CA GLY A 255 15.38 17.24 -5.21
C GLY A 255 14.91 18.47 -6.00
N LEU A 256 15.34 19.66 -5.63
CA LEU A 256 15.02 20.90 -6.34
C LEU A 256 15.80 21.02 -7.65
N ALA A 257 17.10 20.67 -7.63
CA ALA A 257 17.96 20.64 -8.82
C ALA A 257 17.42 19.69 -9.88
N ILE A 258 16.97 18.49 -9.50
CA ILE A 258 16.36 17.53 -10.42
C ILE A 258 15.07 18.08 -11.02
N ARG A 259 14.17 18.60 -10.19
CA ARG A 259 12.86 19.10 -10.65
C ARG A 259 12.97 20.32 -11.58
N ARG A 260 13.91 21.24 -11.29
CA ARG A 260 14.12 22.46 -12.11
C ARG A 260 14.77 22.19 -13.45
N ASN A 261 15.43 21.04 -13.61
CA ASN A 261 16.18 20.68 -14.82
C ASN A 261 15.63 19.41 -15.48
N MET A 262 14.32 19.14 -15.36
CA MET A 262 13.72 17.89 -15.86
C MET A 262 13.84 17.70 -17.38
N HIS A 263 14.08 18.78 -18.12
CA HIS A 263 14.17 18.76 -19.59
C HIS A 263 15.60 18.61 -20.12
N SER A 264 16.62 18.61 -19.25
CA SER A 264 18.03 18.53 -19.66
C SER A 264 18.85 17.72 -18.65
N VAL A 265 19.29 16.54 -19.07
CA VAL A 265 20.17 15.67 -18.25
C VAL A 265 21.49 16.36 -17.94
N SER A 266 22.04 17.09 -18.91
CA SER A 266 23.28 17.86 -18.75
C SER A 266 23.13 18.93 -17.66
N ASP A 267 22.06 19.73 -17.70
CA ASP A 267 21.89 20.83 -16.75
C ASP A 267 21.47 20.32 -15.38
N MET A 268 20.72 19.21 -15.32
CA MET A 268 20.46 18.48 -14.10
C MET A 268 21.76 18.01 -13.45
N PHE A 269 22.66 17.41 -14.22
CA PHE A 269 23.97 16.98 -13.74
C PHE A 269 24.76 18.17 -13.18
N LYS A 270 24.87 19.26 -13.93
CA LYS A 270 25.55 20.49 -13.48
C LYS A 270 24.95 21.03 -12.18
N ALA A 271 23.63 21.13 -12.10
CA ALA A 271 22.93 21.66 -10.94
C ALA A 271 23.09 20.78 -9.68
N VAL A 272 23.09 19.46 -9.84
CA VAL A 272 23.36 18.53 -8.72
C VAL A 272 24.82 18.65 -8.26
N TRP A 273 25.78 18.74 -9.18
CA TRP A 273 27.19 18.92 -8.83
C TRP A 273 27.48 20.28 -8.20
N ALA A 274 26.78 21.34 -8.59
CA ALA A 274 26.90 22.65 -7.94
C ALA A 274 26.58 22.59 -6.44
N ILE A 275 25.66 21.72 -6.01
CA ILE A 275 25.38 21.49 -4.57
C ILE A 275 26.59 20.88 -3.87
N TYR A 276 27.28 19.93 -4.52
CA TYR A 276 28.48 19.33 -3.96
C TYR A 276 29.62 20.36 -3.86
N PHE A 277 29.88 21.10 -4.94
CA PHE A 277 30.95 22.10 -4.97
C PHE A 277 30.69 23.27 -4.02
N SER A 278 29.45 23.76 -3.90
CA SER A 278 29.12 24.80 -2.92
C SER A 278 29.40 24.38 -1.48
N LYS A 279 29.27 23.09 -1.15
CA LYS A 279 29.61 22.54 0.18
C LYS A 279 31.11 22.32 0.38
N LEU A 280 31.89 22.21 -0.70
CA LEU A 280 33.35 22.19 -0.64
C LEU A 280 33.98 23.59 -0.66
N SER A 281 33.24 24.57 -1.17
CA SER A 281 33.70 25.96 -1.32
C SER A 281 34.06 26.56 0.03
N THR A 282 35.22 27.22 0.10
CA THR A 282 35.64 28.05 1.23
C THR A 282 35.96 29.45 0.73
N ASP A 283 35.97 30.45 1.63
CA ASP A 283 36.36 31.83 1.27
C ASP A 283 37.75 31.90 0.62
N SER A 284 38.64 30.99 1.00
CA SER A 284 40.00 30.85 0.46
C SER A 284 40.09 30.01 -0.82
N ALA A 285 39.08 29.21 -1.15
CA ALA A 285 39.05 28.31 -2.31
C ALA A 285 37.62 28.21 -2.85
N PRO A 286 37.12 29.26 -3.54
CA PRO A 286 35.75 29.30 -4.03
C PRO A 286 35.52 28.27 -5.15
N GLN A 287 34.42 27.53 -5.07
CA GLN A 287 34.06 26.46 -6.02
C GLN A 287 32.72 26.77 -6.72
N TYR A 288 32.63 27.92 -7.39
CA TYR A 288 31.41 28.39 -8.05
C TYR A 288 31.30 28.02 -9.54
N GLY A 289 32.24 27.24 -10.10
CA GLY A 289 32.34 27.00 -11.54
C GLY A 289 31.12 26.30 -12.20
N LEU A 290 30.23 25.69 -11.40
CA LEU A 290 28.97 25.08 -11.87
C LEU A 290 27.72 25.80 -11.35
N CYS A 291 27.88 26.89 -10.60
CA CYS A 291 26.74 27.69 -10.17
C CYS A 291 26.13 28.42 -11.38
N PRO A 292 24.80 28.53 -11.47
CA PRO A 292 24.18 29.31 -12.51
C PRO A 292 24.53 30.79 -12.33
N THR A 293 24.76 31.51 -13.43
CA THR A 293 25.26 32.89 -13.43
C THR A 293 24.21 33.95 -13.10
N SER A 294 22.95 33.54 -12.89
CA SER A 294 21.85 34.47 -12.64
C SER A 294 21.87 34.98 -11.19
N PRO A 295 21.63 36.27 -10.94
CA PRO A 295 21.61 36.83 -9.58
C PRO A 295 20.49 36.28 -8.69
N ASP A 296 19.46 35.66 -9.26
CA ASP A 296 18.33 35.06 -8.51
C ASP A 296 18.58 33.61 -8.07
N THR A 297 19.84 33.16 -8.07
CA THR A 297 20.19 31.79 -7.70
C THR A 297 20.43 31.63 -6.20
N TRP A 298 20.48 30.37 -5.77
CA TRP A 298 20.75 30.00 -4.37
C TRP A 298 22.25 29.84 -4.09
N CYS A 299 23.06 29.80 -5.15
CA CYS A 299 24.43 30.30 -5.14
C CYS A 299 24.33 31.83 -5.19
#